data_AF-A0A662XED1-F1
#
_entry.id   AF-A0A662XED1-F1
#
_cell.length_a   1.000
_cell.length_b   1.000
_cell.length_c   1.000
_cell.angle_alpha   90.00
_cell.angle_beta   90.00
_cell.angle_gamma   90.00
#
_symmetry.space_group_name_H-M   'P 1'
#
loop_
_entity.id
_entity.type
_entity.pdbx_description
1 polymer ?
#
loop_
_entity_poly.entity_id
_entity_poly.type
_entity_poly.pdbx_seq_one_letter_code
_entity_poly.pdbx_strand_id
1 'polypeptide(L)'
;MHSQGLTHGNLKCTHILVSTDETAKICDLGLTYGPEQGAFNRWKSPEANNGSGADPSKPGDVYAFGLCIIEARTGAIPYDMDSDDLVENRLRQGEAYPRPDGMRDDEWDVVKKLCALKPEDRPTMEQAIEMLAELAAREEQEERADAKGKLKE
;
A
#
# COMPACT_ATOMS: atom_id res chain seq x y z
N MET A 1 11.88 -9.10 -5.33
CA MET A 1 12.79 -8.03 -4.84
C MET A 1 13.19 -8.29 -3.40
N HIS A 2 12.25 -8.30 -2.45
CA HIS A 2 12.54 -8.56 -1.02
C HIS A 2 13.24 -9.90 -0.77
N SER A 3 12.86 -10.95 -1.50
CA SER A 3 13.52 -12.27 -1.46
C SER A 3 15.00 -12.24 -1.89
N GLN A 4 15.43 -11.22 -2.64
CA GLN A 4 16.82 -10.98 -3.05
C GLN A 4 17.54 -10.01 -2.10
N GLY A 5 16.94 -9.66 -0.97
CA GLY A 5 17.51 -8.70 -0.01
C GLY A 5 17.42 -7.23 -0.43
N LEU A 6 16.74 -6.93 -1.55
CA LEU A 6 16.57 -5.57 -2.05
C LEU A 6 15.27 -4.94 -1.52
N THR A 7 15.31 -3.62 -1.34
CA THR A 7 14.17 -2.76 -0.98
C THR A 7 13.94 -1.72 -2.08
N HIS A 8 12.71 -1.25 -2.24
CA HIS A 8 12.38 -0.21 -3.22
C HIS A 8 12.64 1.19 -2.65
N GLY A 9 12.09 1.48 -1.47
CA GLY A 9 12.28 2.74 -0.75
C GLY A 9 11.49 3.95 -1.26
N ASN A 10 10.74 3.82 -2.36
CA ASN A 10 10.00 4.93 -2.98
C ASN A 10 8.79 4.44 -3.76
N LEU A 11 8.07 3.46 -3.21
CA LEU A 11 6.92 2.87 -3.88
C LEU A 11 5.72 3.82 -3.80
N LYS A 12 5.11 4.11 -4.95
CA LYS A 12 3.87 4.89 -5.14
C LYS A 12 3.24 4.51 -6.48
N CYS A 13 1.97 4.81 -6.72
CA CYS A 13 1.32 4.40 -7.98
C CYS A 13 2.00 4.97 -9.23
N THR A 14 2.62 6.17 -9.16
CA THR A 14 3.38 6.72 -10.30
C THR A 14 4.62 5.89 -10.68
N HIS A 15 5.05 4.95 -9.83
CA HIS A 15 6.15 4.01 -10.07
C HIS A 15 5.65 2.58 -10.38
N ILE A 16 4.35 2.44 -10.62
CA ILE A 16 3.72 1.20 -11.08
C ILE A 16 3.17 1.48 -12.48
N LEU A 17 3.80 0.89 -13.49
CA LEU A 17 3.41 1.04 -14.88
C LEU A 17 2.57 -0.15 -15.32
N VAL A 18 1.51 0.09 -16.09
CA VAL A 18 0.67 -0.98 -16.65
C VAL A 18 0.99 -1.11 -18.14
N SER A 19 1.44 -2.29 -18.56
CA SER A 19 1.69 -2.57 -19.98
C SER A 19 0.40 -2.86 -20.75
N THR A 20 0.49 -2.93 -22.08
CA THR A 20 -0.65 -3.18 -22.97
C THR A 20 -1.29 -4.56 -22.79
N ASP A 21 -0.60 -5.48 -22.12
CA ASP A 21 -1.09 -6.80 -21.71
C ASP A 21 -1.67 -6.78 -20.28
N GLU A 22 -2.01 -5.59 -19.77
CA GLU A 22 -2.60 -5.36 -18.44
C GLU A 22 -1.69 -5.81 -17.27
N THR A 23 -0.41 -6.07 -17.54
CA THR A 23 0.54 -6.45 -16.49
C THR A 23 1.11 -5.20 -15.81
N ALA A 24 0.94 -5.12 -14.48
CA ALA A 24 1.57 -4.09 -13.66
C ALA A 24 3.06 -4.41 -13.42
N LYS A 25 3.93 -3.42 -13.57
CA LYS A 25 5.39 -3.51 -13.38
C LYS A 25 5.89 -2.34 -12.56
N ILE A 26 6.74 -2.64 -11.57
CA ILE A 26 7.37 -1.64 -10.71
C ILE A 26 8.60 -1.06 -11.42
N CYS A 27 8.79 0.26 -11.34
CA CYS A 27 9.97 0.97 -11.85
C CYS A 27 10.63 1.83 -10.75
N ASP A 28 11.60 2.68 -11.13
CA ASP A 28 12.26 3.63 -10.22
C ASP A 28 12.97 3.02 -9.00
N LEU A 29 13.63 1.88 -9.23
CA LEU A 29 14.39 1.16 -8.21
C LEU A 29 15.68 1.91 -7.86
N GLY A 30 15.92 2.15 -6.56
CA GLY A 30 17.24 2.57 -6.07
C GLY A 30 17.62 4.04 -6.33
N LEU A 31 16.69 4.90 -6.77
CA LEU A 31 16.93 6.36 -6.87
C LEU A 31 16.75 7.10 -5.54
N THR A 32 16.60 6.40 -4.41
CA THR A 32 16.33 6.97 -3.09
C THR A 32 17.55 7.55 -2.36
N TYR A 33 18.75 7.44 -2.93
CA TYR A 33 19.98 8.00 -2.35
C TYR A 33 20.21 9.48 -2.74
N GLY A 34 19.14 10.28 -2.72
CA GLY A 34 19.21 11.73 -2.87
C GLY A 34 19.32 12.47 -1.52
N PRO A 35 19.78 13.73 -1.50
CA PRO A 35 20.04 14.52 -0.28
C PRO A 35 18.80 14.87 0.57
N GLU A 36 17.63 14.32 0.26
CA GLU A 36 16.36 14.52 1.00
C GLU A 36 16.14 13.49 2.12
N GLN A 37 17.21 12.92 2.67
CA GLN A 37 17.13 12.14 3.90
C GLN A 37 16.60 13.04 5.03
N GLY A 38 15.37 12.76 5.48
CA GLY A 38 14.70 13.52 6.55
C GLY A 38 13.61 14.48 6.10
N ALA A 39 13.36 14.63 4.79
CA ALA A 39 12.16 15.33 4.32
C ALA A 39 10.92 14.44 4.46
N PHE A 40 9.81 15.02 4.91
CA PHE A 40 8.53 14.33 5.01
C PHE A 40 8.08 13.82 3.64
N ASN A 41 7.61 12.57 3.59
CA ASN A 41 7.02 11.98 2.40
C ASN A 41 5.78 11.17 2.79
N ARG A 42 4.61 11.55 2.29
CA ARG A 42 3.32 10.93 2.63
C ARG A 42 3.18 9.45 2.22
N TRP A 43 4.03 8.95 1.31
CA TRP A 43 4.07 7.52 0.96
C TRP A 43 5.02 6.71 1.85
N LYS A 44 5.86 7.37 2.65
CA LYS A 44 6.75 6.69 3.59
C LYS A 44 6.02 6.30 4.86
N SER A 45 6.51 5.22 5.46
CA SER A 45 6.02 4.74 6.74
C SER A 45 6.31 5.73 7.88
N PRO A 46 5.53 5.69 8.98
CA PRO A 46 5.69 6.62 10.10
C PRO A 46 7.11 6.61 10.67
N GLU A 47 7.71 5.43 10.83
CA GLU A 47 9.06 5.28 11.36
C GLU A 47 10.15 5.80 10.42
N ALA A 48 9.92 5.77 9.10
CA ALA A 48 10.82 6.35 8.12
C ALA A 48 10.74 7.89 8.14
N ASN A 49 9.53 8.45 8.20
CA ASN A 49 9.31 9.90 8.31
C ASN A 49 9.84 10.47 9.64
N ASN A 50 9.74 9.72 10.74
CA ASN A 50 10.22 10.16 12.05
C ASN A 50 11.72 9.89 12.29
N GLY A 51 12.43 9.27 11.32
CA GLY A 51 13.84 8.91 11.45
C GLY A 51 14.13 7.87 12.55
N SER A 52 13.11 7.14 13.02
CA SER A 52 13.21 6.14 14.09
C SER A 52 13.41 4.72 13.56
N GLY A 53 13.24 4.51 12.26
CA GLY A 53 13.40 3.21 11.59
C GLY A 53 14.46 3.24 10.49
N ALA A 54 14.80 2.06 9.98
CA ALA A 54 15.61 1.95 8.78
C ALA A 54 14.81 2.44 7.55
N ASP A 55 15.43 3.30 6.76
CA ASP A 55 14.89 3.81 5.51
C ASP A 55 15.98 3.78 4.42
N PRO A 56 15.82 2.99 3.34
CA PRO A 56 14.67 2.12 3.04
C PRO A 56 14.64 0.82 3.87
N SER A 57 13.45 0.25 4.05
CA SER A 57 13.27 -1.06 4.70
C SER A 57 12.14 -1.88 4.08
N LYS A 58 12.21 -3.20 4.22
CA LYS A 58 11.15 -4.12 3.76
C LYS A 58 9.76 -3.80 4.37
N PRO A 59 9.60 -3.61 5.69
CA PRO A 59 8.31 -3.21 6.24
C PRO A 59 7.88 -1.80 5.80
N GLY A 60 8.83 -0.90 5.48
CA GLY A 60 8.53 0.39 4.85
C GLY A 60 7.91 0.23 3.45
N ASP A 61 8.46 -0.65 2.62
CA ASP A 61 7.89 -0.97 1.30
C ASP A 61 6.49 -1.59 1.41
N VAL A 62 6.24 -2.44 2.42
CA VAL A 62 4.91 -3.03 2.67
C VAL A 62 3.88 -1.94 3.00
N TYR A 63 4.26 -0.97 3.84
CA TYR A 63 3.41 0.17 4.15
C TYR A 63 3.10 1.00 2.90
N ALA A 64 4.14 1.36 2.14
CA ALA A 64 4.00 2.10 0.90
C ALA A 64 3.13 1.36 -0.14
N PHE A 65 3.21 0.03 -0.18
CA PHE A 65 2.34 -0.80 -1.02
C PHE A 65 0.88 -0.74 -0.58
N GLY A 66 0.59 -0.77 0.73
CA GLY A 66 -0.75 -0.54 1.26
C GLY A 66 -1.31 0.83 0.86
N LEU A 67 -0.48 1.87 0.89
CA LEU A 67 -0.85 3.19 0.39
C LEU A 67 -1.11 3.23 -1.11
N CYS A 68 -0.37 2.45 -1.93
CA CYS A 68 -0.66 2.31 -3.35
C CYS A 68 -2.03 1.67 -3.61
N ILE A 69 -2.44 0.69 -2.79
CA ILE A 69 -3.78 0.09 -2.92
C ILE A 69 -4.85 1.13 -2.63
N ILE A 70 -4.65 1.96 -1.59
CA ILE A 70 -5.56 3.07 -1.28
C ILE A 70 -5.60 4.07 -2.44
N GLU A 71 -4.45 4.50 -2.95
CA GLU A 71 -4.34 5.44 -4.07
C GLU A 71 -5.02 4.90 -5.34
N ALA A 72 -4.86 3.61 -5.66
CA ALA A 72 -5.54 2.96 -6.76
C ALA A 72 -7.06 2.87 -6.55
N ARG A 73 -7.52 2.65 -5.30
CA ARG A 73 -8.94 2.54 -4.97
C ARG A 73 -9.66 3.89 -5.02
N THR A 74 -9.01 4.95 -4.55
CA THR A 74 -9.60 6.30 -4.45
C THR A 74 -9.35 7.14 -5.69
N GLY A 75 -8.29 6.84 -6.45
CA GLY A 75 -7.80 7.72 -7.53
C GLY A 75 -7.12 9.00 -7.01
N ALA A 76 -6.83 9.08 -5.70
CA ALA A 76 -6.23 10.23 -5.05
C ALA A 76 -4.99 9.83 -4.27
N ILE A 77 -4.04 10.76 -4.12
CA ILE A 77 -2.83 10.54 -3.32
C ILE A 77 -3.19 10.21 -1.85
N PRO A 78 -2.30 9.56 -1.07
CA PRO A 78 -2.58 9.27 0.33
C PRO A 78 -2.96 10.53 1.11
N TYR A 79 -4.04 10.43 1.90
CA TYR A 79 -4.66 11.51 2.68
C TYR A 79 -5.28 12.65 1.84
N ASP A 80 -5.40 12.45 0.52
CA ASP A 80 -6.12 13.32 -0.40
C ASP A 80 -5.80 14.82 -0.20
N MET A 81 -6.78 15.60 0.26
CA MET A 81 -6.70 17.05 0.42
C MET A 81 -5.95 17.51 1.68
N ASP A 82 -5.52 16.60 2.57
CA ASP A 82 -4.74 16.96 3.75
C ASP A 82 -3.35 17.52 3.33
N SER A 83 -2.96 18.63 3.96
CA SER A 83 -1.63 19.21 3.79
C SER A 83 -0.56 18.29 4.36
N ASP A 84 0.67 18.35 3.82
CA ASP A 84 1.79 17.55 4.32
C ASP A 84 2.00 17.71 5.84
N ASP A 85 1.93 18.94 6.35
CA ASP A 85 2.02 19.22 7.81
C ASP A 85 0.93 18.50 8.64
N LEU A 86 -0.29 18.41 8.10
CA LEU A 86 -1.40 17.75 8.79
C LEU A 86 -1.21 16.23 8.80
N VAL A 87 -0.81 15.68 7.66
CA VAL A 87 -0.50 14.25 7.54
C VAL A 87 0.67 13.89 8.46
N GLU A 88 1.74 14.68 8.45
CA GLU A 88 2.88 14.47 9.33
C GLU A 88 2.47 14.47 10.81
N ASN A 89 1.63 15.42 11.21
CA ASN A 89 1.13 15.48 12.58
C ASN A 89 0.30 14.23 12.95
N ARG A 90 -0.59 13.76 12.06
CA ARG A 90 -1.35 12.52 12.28
C ARG A 90 -0.44 11.31 12.44
N LEU A 91 0.57 11.17 11.57
CA LEU A 91 1.55 10.09 11.68
C LEU A 91 2.35 10.15 12.99
N ARG A 92 2.76 11.35 13.42
CA ARG A 92 3.44 11.57 14.70
C ARG A 92 2.56 11.24 15.91
N GLN A 93 1.25 11.48 15.80
CA GLN A 93 0.28 11.11 16.84
C GLN A 93 -0.07 9.62 16.85
N GLY A 94 0.42 8.84 15.87
CA GLY A 94 0.09 7.43 15.74
C GLY A 94 -1.37 7.22 15.35
N GLU A 95 -1.93 8.11 14.53
CA GLU A 95 -3.25 7.91 13.95
C GLU A 95 -3.16 6.86 12.83
N ALA A 96 -4.02 5.85 12.89
CA ALA A 96 -4.15 4.88 11.81
C ALA A 96 -4.76 5.53 10.56
N TYR A 97 -4.40 5.02 9.39
CA TYR A 97 -4.96 5.51 8.13
C TYR A 97 -6.50 5.34 8.12
N PRO A 98 -7.28 6.38 7.75
CA PRO A 98 -8.74 6.28 7.70
C PRO A 98 -9.19 5.38 6.54
N ARG A 99 -10.13 4.46 6.81
CA ARG A 99 -10.68 3.58 5.76
C ARG A 99 -11.30 4.43 4.63
N PRO A 100 -10.90 4.22 3.36
CA PRO A 100 -11.54 4.90 2.24
C PRO A 100 -13.00 4.51 2.04
N ASP A 101 -13.81 5.46 1.57
CA ASP A 101 -15.22 5.21 1.25
C ASP A 101 -15.37 4.12 0.17
N GLY A 102 -16.33 3.23 0.37
CA GLY A 102 -16.66 2.17 -0.59
C GLY A 102 -15.68 0.99 -0.64
N MET A 103 -14.61 0.98 0.15
CA MET A 103 -13.79 -0.22 0.37
C MET A 103 -14.56 -1.20 1.26
N ARG A 104 -14.61 -2.49 0.92
CA ARG A 104 -15.29 -3.55 1.71
C ARG A 104 -14.53 -3.87 3.02
N ASP A 105 -15.19 -4.56 3.95
CA ASP A 105 -14.60 -4.90 5.25
C ASP A 105 -13.38 -5.82 5.09
N ASP A 106 -13.50 -6.82 4.23
CA ASP A 106 -12.45 -7.79 3.95
C ASP A 106 -11.28 -7.20 3.14
N GLU A 107 -11.56 -6.34 2.17
CA GLU A 107 -10.54 -5.53 1.49
C GLU A 107 -9.75 -4.67 2.49
N TRP A 108 -10.47 -3.93 3.36
CA TRP A 108 -9.86 -3.05 4.34
C TRP A 108 -9.06 -3.80 5.40
N ASP A 109 -9.51 -4.98 5.83
CA ASP A 109 -8.78 -5.80 6.79
C ASP A 109 -7.38 -6.19 6.30
N VAL A 110 -7.20 -6.37 4.99
CA VAL A 110 -5.87 -6.59 4.40
C VAL A 110 -5.09 -5.28 4.33
N VAL A 111 -5.66 -4.23 3.73
CA VAL A 111 -4.98 -2.93 3.56
C VAL A 111 -4.55 -2.33 4.91
N LYS A 112 -5.39 -2.43 5.93
CA LYS A 112 -5.10 -1.97 7.30
C LYS A 112 -3.89 -2.67 7.91
N LYS A 113 -3.67 -3.97 7.62
CA LYS A 113 -2.49 -4.71 8.11
C LYS A 113 -1.21 -4.26 7.41
N LEU A 114 -1.27 -4.02 6.10
CA LEU A 114 -0.15 -3.47 5.34
C LEU A 114 0.23 -2.08 5.88
N CYS A 115 -0.78 -1.27 6.21
CA CYS A 115 -0.64 0.09 6.75
C CYS A 115 -0.52 0.15 8.28
N ALA A 116 -0.15 -0.93 8.97
CA ALA A 116 0.00 -0.92 10.42
C ALA A 116 1.09 0.08 10.86
N LEU A 117 0.85 0.79 11.97
CA LEU A 117 1.76 1.84 12.45
C LEU A 117 3.13 1.29 12.84
N LYS A 118 3.15 0.12 13.50
CA LYS A 118 4.37 -0.54 13.90
C LYS A 118 4.88 -1.45 12.77
N PRO A 119 6.17 -1.37 12.41
CA PRO A 119 6.77 -2.23 11.39
C PRO A 119 6.57 -3.73 11.64
N GLU A 120 6.65 -4.16 12.89
CA GLU A 120 6.53 -5.55 13.31
C GLU A 120 5.11 -6.12 13.21
N ASP A 121 4.09 -5.25 13.16
CA ASP A 121 2.69 -5.66 12.99
C ASP A 121 2.32 -5.83 11.50
N ARG A 122 3.22 -5.45 10.58
CA ARG A 122 3.01 -5.59 9.12
C ARG A 122 3.40 -7.00 8.66
N PRO A 123 2.65 -7.59 7.72
CA PRO A 123 3.06 -8.84 7.08
C PRO A 123 4.35 -8.65 6.27
N THR A 124 5.01 -9.75 5.90
CA THR A 124 6.01 -9.68 4.82
C THR A 124 5.32 -9.42 3.48
N MET A 125 6.07 -8.98 2.47
CA MET A 125 5.50 -8.78 1.13
C MET A 125 4.96 -10.09 0.55
N GLU A 126 5.61 -11.22 0.83
CA GLU A 126 5.13 -12.55 0.44
C GLU A 126 3.76 -12.86 1.06
N GLN A 127 3.60 -12.62 2.37
CA GLN A 127 2.31 -12.79 3.05
C GLN A 127 1.25 -11.81 2.56
N ALA A 128 1.63 -10.56 2.24
CA ALA A 128 0.70 -9.59 1.66
C ALA A 128 0.17 -10.05 0.29
N ILE A 129 1.04 -10.63 -0.56
CA ILE A 129 0.64 -11.22 -1.84
C ILE A 129 -0.34 -12.38 -1.64
N GLU A 130 -0.08 -13.26 -0.67
CA GLU A 130 -0.99 -14.37 -0.34
C GLU A 130 -2.38 -13.85 0.10
N MET A 131 -2.43 -12.86 1.00
CA MET A 131 -3.69 -12.25 1.46
C MET A 131 -4.48 -11.62 0.30
N LEU A 132 -3.80 -10.92 -0.62
CA LEU A 132 -4.44 -10.31 -1.79
C LEU A 132 -4.94 -11.35 -2.80
N ALA A 133 -4.18 -12.44 -3.00
CA ALA A 133 -4.60 -13.54 -3.87
C ALA A 133 -5.86 -14.23 -3.32
N GLU A 134 -5.96 -14.42 -2.00
CA GLU A 134 -7.15 -14.95 -1.34
C GLU A 134 -8.36 -14.02 -1.44
N LEU A 135 -8.16 -12.70 -1.43
CA LEU A 135 -9.23 -11.73 -1.69
C LEU A 135 -9.72 -11.84 -3.14
N ALA A 136 -8.81 -11.76 -4.11
CA ALA A 136 -9.17 -11.83 -5.53
C ALA A 136 -9.88 -13.14 -5.90
N ALA A 137 -9.43 -14.27 -5.34
CA ALA A 137 -10.07 -15.57 -5.57
C ALA A 137 -11.50 -15.64 -5.01
N ARG A 138 -11.79 -14.93 -3.91
CA ARG A 138 -13.14 -14.85 -3.34
C ARG A 138 -14.05 -13.99 -4.21
N GLU A 139 -13.57 -12.83 -4.66
CA GLU A 139 -14.31 -11.95 -5.56
C GLU A 139 -14.71 -12.68 -6.86
N GLU A 140 -13.78 -13.42 -7.49
CA GLU A 140 -14.09 -14.20 -8.70
C GLU A 140 -15.18 -15.27 -8.46
N GLN A 141 -15.19 -15.89 -7.27
CA GLN A 141 -16.20 -16.88 -6.90
C GLN A 141 -17.58 -16.24 -6.70
N GLU A 142 -17.63 -15.07 -6.05
CA GLU A 142 -18.84 -14.28 -5.84
C GLU A 142 -19.44 -13.85 -7.19
N GLU A 143 -18.63 -13.26 -8.07
CA GLU A 143 -19.07 -12.83 -9.41
C GLU A 143 -19.60 -14.01 -10.23
N ARG A 144 -18.94 -15.16 -10.16
CA ARG A 144 -19.38 -16.37 -10.87
C ARG A 144 -20.67 -16.95 -10.30
N ALA A 145 -20.90 -16.83 -9.00
CA ALA A 145 -22.15 -17.25 -8.36
C ALA A 145 -23.31 -16.34 -8.79
N ASP A 146 -23.09 -15.03 -8.79
CA ASP A 146 -24.08 -14.03 -9.21
C ASP A 146 -24.46 -14.17 -10.68
N ALA A 147 -23.48 -14.38 -11.57
CA ALA A 147 -23.73 -14.63 -12.98
C ALA A 147 -24.61 -15.88 -13.21
N LYS A 148 -24.41 -16.95 -12.41
CA LYS A 148 -25.24 -18.16 -12.46
C LYS A 148 -26.64 -17.98 -11.88
N GLY A 149 -26.81 -17.07 -10.91
CA GLY A 149 -28.12 -16.71 -10.37
C GLY A 149 -28.99 -16.02 -11.41
N LYS A 150 -28.43 -15.03 -12.13
CA LYS A 150 -29.14 -14.26 -13.18
C LYS A 150 -29.53 -15.05 -14.42
N LEU A 151 -28.92 -16.21 -14.67
CA LEU A 151 -29.26 -17.10 -15.80
C LEU A 151 -30.43 -18.06 -15.48
N LYS A 152 -30.88 -18.11 -14.22
CA LYS A 152 -31.96 -19.00 -13.77
C LYS A 152 -33.30 -18.29 -13.56
N GLU A 153 -33.34 -16.97 -13.74
CA GLU A 153 -34.55 -16.13 -13.73
C GLU A 153 -34.94 -15.77 -15.17
#